data_AF-A0A847GGT4-F1
#
_entry.id   AF-A0A847GGT4-F1
#
_cell.length_a   1.000
_cell.length_b   1.000
_cell.length_c   1.000
_cell.angle_alpha   90.00
_cell.angle_beta   90.00
_cell.angle_gamma   90.00
#
_symmetry.space_group_name_H-M   'P 1'
#
loop_
_entity.id
_entity.type
_entity.pdbx_description
1 polymer ?
#
loop_
_entity_poly.entity_id
_entity_poly.type
_entity_poly.pdbx_seq_one_letter_code
_entity_poly.pdbx_strand_id
1 'polypeptide(L)'
;MYRVLKQIVRLVRKLFMCALCGCVALLFWLSVAKIPLPDWMIDKITGRLSTPSALVTVQDASVSLRHGLVLGNAQIRMNVATNDLFVKADVLQLDLAIRPGKPWVEWIDGIRLVRAEGSFLPPTLPAGEGLALGGVLRHLRLARVFVALDEPRFAGIAPSSVTCDLTLRDQAIFFENVRAEWRAAAPEVLTGAVRIDPVAREIDVQAAGTVAQRHIRPVLVLVDSPVVLRYCDNITSPEAPLAATCGITLTPQLQTFRFELKGRGLSWRGIPVVETVCGIKAENPVGKEAWRVTLSPLTAVTANGSASATLLYTQTDGRLAVD
;
A
#
# COMPACT_ATOMS: atom_id res chain seq x y z
N MET A 1 -14.56 -70.47 -1.51
CA MET A 1 -14.36 -69.41 -0.48
C MET A 1 -13.35 -68.33 -0.89
N TYR A 2 -12.10 -68.67 -1.23
CA TYR A 2 -11.03 -67.69 -1.48
C TYR A 2 -11.30 -66.68 -2.63
N ARG A 3 -11.96 -67.11 -3.72
CA ARG A 3 -12.34 -66.22 -4.85
C ARG A 3 -13.41 -65.20 -4.48
N VAL A 4 -14.36 -65.59 -3.64
CA VAL A 4 -15.45 -64.72 -3.16
C VAL A 4 -14.89 -63.65 -2.23
N LEU A 5 -14.01 -64.03 -1.29
CA LEU A 5 -13.33 -63.09 -0.41
C LEU A 5 -12.49 -62.07 -1.19
N LYS A 6 -11.78 -62.52 -2.25
CA LYS A 6 -10.99 -61.65 -3.13
C LYS A 6 -11.86 -60.67 -3.93
N GLN A 7 -13.07 -61.08 -4.34
CA GLN A 7 -14.04 -60.19 -5.00
C GLN A 7 -14.61 -59.16 -4.03
N ILE A 8 -14.95 -59.56 -2.80
CA ILE A 8 -15.44 -58.65 -1.75
C ILE A 8 -14.38 -57.58 -1.42
N VAL A 9 -13.12 -57.98 -1.23
CA VAL A 9 -12.02 -57.03 -0.94
C VAL A 9 -11.82 -56.05 -2.10
N ARG A 10 -11.91 -56.50 -3.36
CA ARG A 10 -11.85 -55.61 -4.53
C ARG A 10 -13.03 -54.64 -4.59
N LEU A 11 -14.24 -55.10 -4.25
CA LEU A 11 -15.44 -54.26 -4.22
C LEU A 11 -15.32 -53.18 -3.14
N VAL A 12 -14.93 -53.56 -1.92
CA VAL A 12 -14.70 -52.64 -0.80
C VAL A 12 -13.63 -51.61 -1.15
N ARG A 13 -12.52 -52.03 -1.78
CA ARG A 13 -11.46 -51.11 -2.22
C ARG A 13 -11.95 -50.12 -3.29
N LYS A 14 -12.77 -50.56 -4.24
CA LYS A 14 -13.37 -49.68 -5.26
C LYS A 14 -14.36 -48.69 -4.62
N LEU A 15 -15.24 -49.15 -3.73
CA LEU A 15 -16.18 -48.30 -3.01
C LEU A 15 -15.45 -47.26 -2.15
N PHE A 16 -14.41 -47.67 -1.43
CA PHE A 16 -13.58 -46.76 -0.64
C PHE A 16 -12.88 -45.71 -1.50
N MET A 17 -12.27 -46.11 -2.64
CA MET A 17 -11.65 -45.16 -3.56
C MET A 17 -12.66 -44.20 -4.19
N CYS A 18 -13.85 -44.68 -4.58
CA CYS A 18 -14.91 -43.82 -5.08
C CYS A 18 -15.40 -42.83 -4.02
N ALA A 19 -15.58 -43.27 -2.77
CA ALA A 19 -15.95 -42.39 -1.67
C ALA A 19 -14.87 -41.35 -1.40
N LEU A 20 -13.59 -41.74 -1.37
CA LEU A 20 -12.46 -40.84 -1.20
C LEU A 20 -12.38 -39.80 -2.32
N CYS A 21 -12.49 -40.23 -3.59
CA CYS A 21 -12.52 -39.33 -4.73
C CYS A 21 -13.72 -38.37 -4.67
N GLY A 22 -14.90 -38.85 -4.25
CA GLY A 22 -16.08 -38.03 -4.04
C GLY A 22 -15.87 -36.96 -2.95
N CYS A 23 -15.27 -37.33 -1.81
CA CYS A 23 -14.93 -36.39 -0.75
C CYS A 23 -13.91 -35.35 -1.22
N VAL A 24 -12.87 -35.75 -1.96
CA VAL A 24 -11.87 -34.81 -2.50
C VAL A 24 -12.50 -33.86 -3.52
N ALA A 25 -13.35 -34.36 -4.42
CA ALA A 25 -14.07 -33.53 -5.38
C ALA A 25 -15.03 -32.55 -4.69
N LEU A 26 -15.72 -32.99 -3.63
CA LEU A 26 -16.59 -32.14 -2.83
C LEU A 26 -15.79 -31.05 -2.09
N LEU A 27 -14.66 -31.40 -1.47
CA LEU A 27 -13.78 -30.43 -0.82
C LEU A 27 -13.22 -29.42 -1.83
N PHE A 28 -12.85 -29.89 -3.02
CA PHE A 28 -12.40 -29.00 -4.09
C PHE A 28 -13.53 -28.06 -4.53
N TRP A 29 -14.73 -28.59 -4.74
CA TRP A 29 -15.90 -27.78 -5.09
C TRP A 29 -16.23 -26.75 -4.00
N LEU A 30 -16.27 -27.16 -2.73
CA LEU A 30 -16.50 -26.27 -1.60
C LEU A 30 -15.38 -25.23 -1.42
N SER A 31 -14.15 -25.53 -1.85
CA SER A 31 -13.03 -24.57 -1.81
C SER A 31 -13.15 -23.46 -2.85
N VAL A 32 -13.87 -23.71 -3.94
CA VAL A 32 -14.09 -22.77 -5.07
C VAL A 32 -15.47 -22.12 -5.00
N ALA A 33 -16.46 -22.81 -4.42
CA ALA A 33 -17.82 -22.32 -4.29
C ALA A 33 -17.85 -21.02 -3.44
N LYS A 34 -18.52 -20.01 -4.00
CA LYS A 34 -18.87 -18.78 -3.30
C LYS A 34 -20.36 -18.82 -3.01
N ILE A 35 -20.73 -18.80 -1.74
CA ILE A 35 -22.13 -18.77 -1.31
C ILE A 35 -22.53 -17.30 -1.22
N PRO A 36 -23.42 -16.79 -2.10
CA PRO A 36 -23.85 -15.40 -2.04
C PRO A 36 -24.60 -15.13 -0.72
N LEU A 37 -24.37 -13.94 -0.15
CA LEU A 37 -25.09 -13.48 1.02
C LEU A 37 -26.37 -12.75 0.62
N PRO A 38 -27.45 -12.88 1.38
CA PRO A 38 -28.68 -12.14 1.14
C PRO A 38 -28.51 -10.65 1.49
N ASP A 39 -29.22 -9.77 0.80
CA ASP A 39 -29.08 -8.30 0.88
C ASP A 39 -29.15 -7.75 2.31
N TRP A 40 -30.07 -8.25 3.14
CA TRP A 40 -30.18 -7.82 4.54
C TRP A 40 -28.90 -8.06 5.37
N MET A 41 -28.11 -9.07 4.99
CA MET A 41 -26.84 -9.36 5.64
C MET A 41 -25.75 -8.44 5.11
N ILE A 42 -25.78 -8.12 3.81
CA ILE A 42 -24.90 -7.13 3.19
C ILE A 42 -25.10 -5.77 3.85
N ASP A 43 -26.34 -5.32 4.00
CA ASP A 43 -26.71 -4.06 4.67
C ASP A 43 -26.21 -4.00 6.13
N LYS A 44 -26.26 -5.14 6.82
CA LYS A 44 -25.75 -5.24 8.19
C LYS A 44 -24.22 -5.18 8.25
N ILE A 45 -23.53 -5.74 7.27
CA ILE A 45 -22.07 -5.69 7.16
C ILE A 45 -21.64 -4.26 6.80
N THR A 46 -22.21 -3.66 5.78
CA THR A 46 -21.91 -2.29 5.35
C THR A 46 -22.22 -1.27 6.46
N GLY A 47 -23.34 -1.44 7.16
CA GLY A 47 -23.69 -0.60 8.31
C GLY A 47 -22.71 -0.73 9.50
N ARG A 48 -22.06 -1.89 9.67
CA ARG A 48 -21.03 -2.09 10.70
C ARG A 48 -19.64 -1.60 10.30
N LEU A 49 -19.34 -1.63 9.00
CA LEU A 49 -18.07 -1.14 8.46
C LEU A 49 -18.07 0.38 8.29
N SER A 50 -19.25 0.98 8.09
CA SER A 50 -19.40 2.43 7.96
C SER A 50 -19.24 3.14 9.31
N THR A 51 -18.60 4.29 9.29
CA THR A 51 -18.42 5.19 10.43
C THR A 51 -19.04 6.57 10.12
N PRO A 52 -19.20 7.46 11.13
CA PRO A 52 -19.67 8.82 10.87
C PRO A 52 -18.85 9.58 9.83
N SER A 53 -17.56 9.24 9.67
CA SER A 53 -16.62 9.92 8.75
C SER A 53 -16.40 9.15 7.43
N ALA A 54 -16.84 7.88 7.32
CA ALA A 54 -16.65 7.06 6.12
C ALA A 54 -17.81 6.08 5.89
N LEU A 55 -18.40 6.12 4.70
CA LEU A 55 -19.45 5.20 4.26
C LEU A 55 -18.83 4.07 3.44
N VAL A 56 -19.11 2.83 3.83
CA VAL A 56 -18.72 1.63 3.08
C VAL A 56 -19.95 1.10 2.36
N THR A 57 -19.85 0.98 1.04
CA THR A 57 -20.88 0.40 0.18
C THR A 57 -20.31 -0.78 -0.57
N VAL A 58 -21.13 -1.80 -0.78
CA VAL A 58 -20.75 -3.08 -1.41
C VAL A 58 -21.91 -3.47 -2.31
N GLN A 59 -21.64 -3.98 -3.51
CA GLN A 59 -22.70 -4.39 -4.45
C GLN A 59 -23.15 -5.83 -4.21
N ASP A 60 -22.18 -6.70 -3.90
CA ASP A 60 -22.42 -8.12 -3.66
C ASP A 60 -21.48 -8.63 -2.58
N ALA A 61 -21.91 -9.65 -1.85
CA ALA A 61 -21.05 -10.32 -0.89
C ALA A 61 -21.24 -11.82 -0.97
N SER A 62 -20.16 -12.56 -0.71
CA SER A 62 -20.20 -14.00 -0.66
C SER A 62 -19.27 -14.53 0.43
N VAL A 63 -19.57 -15.73 0.90
CA VAL A 63 -18.68 -16.48 1.80
C VAL A 63 -18.03 -17.59 1.00
N SER A 64 -16.72 -17.75 1.17
CA SER A 64 -15.95 -18.86 0.60
C SER A 64 -15.14 -19.52 1.69
N LEU A 65 -14.97 -20.85 1.61
CA LEU A 65 -14.13 -21.56 2.57
C LEU A 65 -12.65 -21.14 2.47
N ARG A 66 -12.21 -20.70 1.29
CA ARG A 66 -10.82 -20.30 1.05
C ARG A 66 -10.47 -18.93 1.64
N HIS A 67 -11.38 -17.97 1.54
CA HIS A 67 -11.11 -16.57 1.85
C HIS A 67 -12.02 -15.98 2.93
N GLY A 68 -12.87 -16.78 3.58
CA GLY A 68 -13.85 -16.27 4.54
C GLY A 68 -14.91 -15.39 3.85
N LEU A 69 -14.82 -14.07 4.02
CA LEU A 69 -15.77 -13.10 3.48
C LEU A 69 -15.20 -12.37 2.26
N VAL A 70 -15.98 -12.33 1.17
CA VAL A 70 -15.63 -11.66 -0.08
C VAL A 70 -16.69 -10.62 -0.40
N LEU A 71 -16.29 -9.36 -0.48
CA LEU A 71 -17.12 -8.20 -0.79
C LEU A 71 -16.77 -7.71 -2.20
N GLY A 72 -17.74 -7.71 -3.11
CA GLY A 72 -17.61 -7.28 -4.49
C GLY A 72 -17.96 -5.82 -4.70
N ASN A 73 -17.18 -5.16 -5.56
CA ASN A 73 -17.28 -3.74 -5.90
C ASN A 73 -17.40 -2.84 -4.66
N ALA A 74 -16.51 -3.08 -3.68
CA ALA A 74 -16.47 -2.33 -2.44
C ALA A 74 -16.03 -0.89 -2.70
N GLN A 75 -16.78 0.08 -2.18
CA GLN A 75 -16.47 1.50 -2.26
C GLN A 75 -16.52 2.11 -0.87
N ILE A 76 -15.46 2.84 -0.54
CA ILE A 76 -15.34 3.63 0.68
C ILE A 76 -15.44 5.09 0.24
N ARG A 77 -16.46 5.79 0.75
CA ARG A 77 -16.70 7.21 0.50
C ARG A 77 -16.48 7.96 1.81
N MET A 78 -15.87 9.13 1.75
CA MET A 78 -15.78 9.96 2.94
C MET A 78 -17.17 10.57 3.21
N ASN A 79 -17.70 10.38 4.41
CA ASN A 79 -18.97 10.98 4.83
C ASN A 79 -18.76 12.41 5.38
N VAL A 80 -17.92 13.16 4.68
CA VAL A 80 -17.64 14.58 4.91
C VAL A 80 -18.42 15.35 3.85
N ALA A 81 -18.54 16.67 3.96
CA ALA A 81 -19.42 17.54 3.15
C ALA A 81 -19.44 17.29 1.63
N THR A 82 -18.42 16.64 1.06
CA THR A 82 -18.27 16.36 -0.38
C THR A 82 -18.72 14.97 -0.83
N ASN A 83 -18.91 13.99 0.07
CA ASN A 83 -19.24 12.59 -0.26
C ASN A 83 -18.31 11.97 -1.33
N ASP A 84 -17.03 12.34 -1.29
CA ASP A 84 -16.05 11.95 -2.29
C ASP A 84 -15.70 10.45 -2.18
N LEU A 85 -15.58 9.80 -3.33
CA LEU A 85 -15.16 8.40 -3.44
C LEU A 85 -13.68 8.27 -3.07
N PHE A 86 -13.40 7.80 -1.86
CA PHE A 86 -12.06 7.73 -1.31
C PHE A 86 -11.27 6.56 -1.88
N VAL A 87 -11.84 5.36 -1.78
CA VAL A 87 -11.26 4.13 -2.30
C VAL A 87 -12.34 3.31 -2.96
N LYS A 88 -12.05 2.82 -4.16
CA LYS A 88 -12.84 1.78 -4.83
C LYS A 88 -11.99 0.53 -4.96
N ALA A 89 -12.55 -0.65 -4.73
CA ALA A 89 -11.91 -1.91 -5.03
C ALA A 89 -12.92 -2.83 -5.70
N ASP A 90 -12.47 -3.58 -6.71
CA ASP A 90 -13.32 -4.56 -7.38
C ASP A 90 -13.66 -5.71 -6.44
N VAL A 91 -12.71 -6.08 -5.57
CA VAL A 91 -12.91 -7.13 -4.56
C VAL A 91 -12.17 -6.77 -3.27
N LEU A 92 -12.85 -6.88 -2.14
CA LEU A 92 -12.28 -6.89 -0.79
C LEU A 92 -12.50 -8.28 -0.18
N GLN A 93 -11.42 -9.00 0.09
CA GLN A 93 -11.45 -10.31 0.75
C GLN A 93 -10.93 -10.17 2.17
N LEU A 94 -11.61 -10.80 3.12
CA LEU A 94 -11.27 -10.81 4.52
C LEU A 94 -11.11 -12.27 4.94
N ASP A 95 -9.86 -12.70 5.13
CA ASP A 95 -9.55 -14.02 5.65
C ASP A 95 -9.90 -14.02 7.15
N LEU A 96 -10.89 -14.84 7.53
CA LEU A 96 -11.45 -14.86 8.89
C LEU A 96 -11.13 -16.18 9.60
N ALA A 97 -10.68 -16.08 10.85
CA ALA A 97 -10.57 -17.19 11.79
C ALA A 97 -11.51 -16.99 12.98
N ILE A 98 -12.37 -17.96 13.25
CA ILE A 98 -13.36 -17.88 14.34
C ILE A 98 -12.62 -17.96 15.69
N ARG A 99 -12.72 -16.90 16.49
CA ARG A 99 -12.10 -16.80 17.82
C ARG A 99 -13.17 -16.46 18.89
N PRO A 100 -13.85 -17.47 19.46
CA PRO A 100 -14.91 -17.24 20.45
C PRO A 100 -14.43 -16.38 21.63
N GLY A 101 -15.25 -15.42 22.08
CA GLY A 101 -14.92 -14.51 23.17
C GLY A 101 -14.03 -13.32 22.80
N LYS A 102 -13.59 -13.21 21.53
CA LYS A 102 -12.85 -12.06 21.01
C LYS A 102 -13.74 -11.13 20.17
N PRO A 103 -13.46 -9.82 20.11
CA PRO A 103 -14.17 -8.92 19.20
C PRO A 103 -13.93 -9.33 17.75
N TRP A 104 -14.91 -9.07 16.87
CA TRP A 104 -14.88 -9.52 15.47
C TRP A 104 -13.66 -9.01 14.68
N VAL A 105 -13.12 -7.84 15.03
CA VAL A 105 -11.91 -7.28 14.40
C VAL A 105 -10.70 -8.19 14.65
N GLU A 106 -10.64 -8.84 15.82
CA GLU A 106 -9.59 -9.82 16.13
C GLU A 106 -9.77 -11.14 15.38
N TRP A 107 -10.83 -11.32 14.58
CA TRP A 107 -11.03 -12.55 13.80
C TRP A 107 -10.45 -12.41 12.39
N ILE A 108 -10.03 -11.20 11.99
CA ILE A 108 -9.43 -10.94 10.69
C ILE A 108 -7.94 -11.32 10.74
N ASP A 109 -7.53 -12.25 9.89
CA ASP A 109 -6.13 -12.67 9.74
C ASP A 109 -5.49 -12.11 8.48
N GLY A 110 -6.30 -11.81 7.47
CA GLY A 110 -5.85 -11.30 6.19
C GLY A 110 -6.84 -10.34 5.55
N ILE A 111 -6.32 -9.31 4.90
CA ILE A 111 -7.10 -8.37 4.09
C ILE A 111 -6.49 -8.36 2.70
N ARG A 112 -7.30 -8.63 1.69
CA ARG A 112 -6.88 -8.57 0.29
C ARG A 112 -7.79 -7.66 -0.52
N LEU A 113 -7.20 -6.69 -1.20
CA LEU A 113 -7.90 -5.76 -2.07
C LEU A 113 -7.43 -5.95 -3.51
N VAL A 114 -8.36 -6.15 -4.44
CA VAL A 114 -8.06 -6.33 -5.87
C VAL A 114 -8.44 -5.06 -6.62
N ARG A 115 -7.49 -4.53 -7.39
CA ARG A 115 -7.62 -3.29 -8.19
C ARG A 115 -8.17 -2.15 -7.34
N ALA A 116 -7.54 -1.92 -6.21
CA ALA A 116 -7.88 -0.80 -5.34
C ALA A 116 -7.44 0.52 -5.99
N GLU A 117 -8.37 1.44 -6.19
CA GLU A 117 -8.15 2.75 -6.77
C GLU A 117 -8.49 3.85 -5.77
N GLY A 118 -7.60 4.84 -5.65
CA GLY A 118 -7.84 6.05 -4.86
C GLY A 118 -7.32 7.28 -5.62
N SER A 119 -8.21 8.26 -5.82
CA SER A 119 -7.97 9.40 -6.73
C SER A 119 -7.52 10.68 -6.02
N PHE A 120 -7.62 10.77 -4.70
CA PHE A 120 -7.22 11.96 -3.95
C PHE A 120 -6.50 11.61 -2.64
N LEU A 121 -5.62 12.51 -2.21
CA LEU A 121 -5.05 12.49 -0.87
C LEU A 121 -6.15 12.88 0.12
N PRO A 122 -6.38 12.10 1.19
CA PRO A 122 -7.41 12.46 2.16
C PRO A 122 -7.08 13.84 2.77
N PRO A 123 -8.10 14.68 3.04
CA PRO A 123 -7.88 15.88 3.85
C PRO A 123 -7.33 15.46 5.22
N THR A 124 -6.52 16.34 5.81
CA THR A 124 -5.97 16.12 7.15
C THR A 124 -7.11 15.86 8.15
N LEU A 125 -7.00 14.78 8.93
CA LEU A 125 -7.99 14.46 9.96
C LEU A 125 -8.14 15.64 10.93
N PRO A 126 -9.38 16.05 11.29
CA PRO A 126 -9.61 17.07 12.30
C PRO A 126 -8.90 16.71 13.61
N ALA A 127 -8.37 17.71 14.33
CA ALA A 127 -7.55 17.49 15.52
C ALA A 127 -8.24 16.65 16.62
N GLY A 128 -9.58 16.73 16.72
CA GLY A 128 -10.36 15.95 17.69
C GLY A 128 -10.52 14.46 17.34
N GLU A 129 -10.49 14.10 16.05
CA GLU A 129 -10.70 12.71 15.61
C GLU A 129 -9.47 11.83 15.88
N GLY A 130 -8.26 12.39 15.84
CA GLY A 130 -7.03 11.64 16.14
C GLY A 130 -6.98 11.09 17.57
N LEU A 131 -7.42 11.88 18.55
CA LEU A 131 -7.50 11.45 19.96
C LEU A 131 -8.56 10.37 20.16
N ALA A 132 -9.72 10.52 19.52
CA ALA A 132 -10.78 9.52 19.57
C ALA A 132 -10.31 8.18 18.96
N LEU A 133 -9.63 8.23 17.80
CA LEU A 133 -9.06 7.05 17.16
C LEU A 133 -7.99 6.40 18.05
N GLY A 134 -7.08 7.19 18.62
CA GLY A 134 -6.11 6.69 19.59
C GLY A 134 -6.75 6.00 20.80
N GLY A 135 -7.85 6.55 21.32
CA GLY A 135 -8.66 5.94 22.38
C GLY A 135 -9.22 4.56 21.97
N VAL A 136 -9.75 4.44 20.75
CA VAL A 136 -10.23 3.15 20.21
C VAL A 136 -9.08 2.15 20.05
N LEU A 137 -7.94 2.59 19.52
CA LEU A 137 -6.77 1.74 19.31
C LEU A 137 -6.20 1.16 20.62
N ARG A 138 -6.33 1.86 21.76
CA ARG A 138 -5.94 1.33 23.09
C ARG A 138 -6.65 0.04 23.47
N HIS A 139 -7.86 -0.15 22.97
CA HIS A 139 -8.71 -1.28 23.32
C HIS A 139 -8.69 -2.40 22.26
N LEU A 140 -8.01 -2.18 21.14
CA LEU A 140 -7.88 -3.14 20.05
C LEU A 140 -6.54 -3.85 20.13
N ARG A 141 -6.57 -5.19 20.15
CA ARG A 141 -5.37 -6.02 20.04
C ARG A 141 -5.39 -6.77 18.71
N LEU A 142 -4.96 -6.11 17.65
CA LEU A 142 -4.75 -6.76 16.37
C LEU A 142 -3.42 -7.53 16.39
N ALA A 143 -3.52 -8.86 16.53
CA ALA A 143 -2.43 -9.75 16.15
C ALA A 143 -2.14 -9.53 14.66
N ARG A 144 -0.87 -9.62 14.27
CA ARG A 144 -0.36 -9.39 12.91
C ARG A 144 -1.36 -9.84 11.82
N VAL A 145 -1.90 -8.87 11.08
CA VAL A 145 -2.82 -9.09 9.95
C VAL A 145 -2.05 -8.91 8.66
N PHE A 146 -2.11 -9.89 7.78
CA PHE A 146 -1.49 -9.77 6.46
C PHE A 146 -2.37 -8.90 5.56
N VAL A 147 -1.78 -7.90 4.89
CA VAL A 147 -2.48 -7.04 3.94
C VAL A 147 -1.86 -7.21 2.56
N ALA A 148 -2.69 -7.45 1.55
CA ALA A 148 -2.30 -7.55 0.16
C ALA A 148 -3.17 -6.67 -0.74
N LEU A 149 -2.52 -5.88 -1.59
CA LEU A 149 -3.14 -5.11 -2.65
C LEU A 149 -2.68 -5.69 -3.98
N ASP A 150 -3.60 -6.23 -4.78
CA ASP A 150 -3.30 -6.68 -6.14
C ASP A 150 -3.65 -5.57 -7.14
N GLU A 151 -2.70 -5.21 -8.00
CA GLU A 151 -2.86 -4.17 -9.02
C GLU A 151 -3.44 -2.84 -8.47
N PRO A 152 -2.97 -2.32 -7.31
CA PRO A 152 -3.50 -1.06 -6.79
C PRO A 152 -3.08 0.12 -7.66
N ARG A 153 -3.90 1.18 -7.64
CA ARG A 153 -3.65 2.44 -8.35
C ARG A 153 -4.01 3.63 -7.48
N PHE A 154 -2.99 4.26 -6.90
CA PHE A 154 -3.16 5.42 -6.01
C PHE A 154 -2.36 6.60 -6.54
N ALA A 155 -3.01 7.74 -6.80
CA ALA A 155 -2.34 8.98 -7.21
C ALA A 155 -1.31 8.81 -8.36
N GLY A 156 -1.61 7.95 -9.34
CA GLY A 156 -0.72 7.65 -10.46
C GLY A 156 0.39 6.61 -10.19
N ILE A 157 0.51 6.12 -8.96
CA ILE A 157 1.39 5.01 -8.57
C ILE A 157 0.62 3.71 -8.73
N ALA A 158 1.13 2.82 -9.60
CA ALA A 158 0.47 1.58 -9.97
C ALA A 158 1.42 0.37 -9.95
N PRO A 159 1.79 -0.15 -8.76
CA PRO A 159 2.50 -1.41 -8.66
C PRO A 159 1.59 -2.58 -9.05
N SER A 160 2.20 -3.69 -9.42
CA SER A 160 1.48 -4.94 -9.67
C SER A 160 1.00 -5.60 -8.39
N SER A 161 1.73 -5.41 -7.28
CA SER A 161 1.35 -5.89 -5.97
C SER A 161 1.94 -5.02 -4.86
N VAL A 162 1.23 -4.91 -3.74
CA VAL A 162 1.77 -4.40 -2.47
C VAL A 162 1.38 -5.36 -1.37
N THR A 163 2.34 -5.80 -0.57
CA THR A 163 2.08 -6.66 0.60
C THR A 163 2.69 -6.06 1.84
N CYS A 164 2.05 -6.19 2.98
CA CYS A 164 2.59 -5.77 4.26
C CYS A 164 1.93 -6.49 5.45
N ASP A 165 2.54 -6.36 6.61
CA ASP A 165 2.01 -6.83 7.87
C ASP A 165 1.47 -5.65 8.68
N LEU A 166 0.16 -5.64 8.91
CA LEU A 166 -0.50 -4.67 9.76
C LEU A 166 -0.45 -5.12 11.22
N THR A 167 0.09 -4.27 12.08
CA THR A 167 0.06 -4.46 13.54
C THR A 167 -0.35 -3.17 14.25
N LEU A 168 -0.97 -3.32 15.42
CA LEU A 168 -1.26 -2.23 16.33
C LEU A 168 -0.39 -2.38 17.58
N ARG A 169 0.44 -1.37 17.87
CA ARG A 169 1.30 -1.33 19.06
C ARG A 169 1.32 0.11 19.58
N ASP A 170 1.28 0.28 20.90
CA ASP A 170 1.44 1.60 21.53
C ASP A 170 0.53 2.71 20.96
N GLN A 171 -0.70 2.37 20.55
CA GLN A 171 -1.69 3.29 19.94
C GLN A 171 -1.31 3.80 18.54
N ALA A 172 -0.26 3.25 17.95
CA ALA A 172 0.14 3.48 16.57
C ALA A 172 -0.17 2.27 15.69
N ILE A 173 -0.39 2.57 14.42
CA ILE A 173 -0.63 1.63 13.34
C ILE A 173 0.70 1.43 12.61
N PHE A 174 1.15 0.19 12.51
CA PHE A 174 2.38 -0.16 11.82
C PHE A 174 2.07 -1.06 10.63
N PHE A 175 2.60 -0.69 9.47
CA PHE A 175 2.73 -1.56 8.32
C PHE A 175 4.20 -1.96 8.21
N GLU A 176 4.51 -3.17 8.64
CA GLU A 176 5.85 -3.75 8.61
C GLU A 176 6.02 -4.59 7.33
N ASN A 177 7.27 -4.84 6.92
CA ASN A 177 7.61 -5.65 5.75
C ASN A 177 6.85 -5.24 4.48
N VAL A 178 6.63 -3.93 4.30
CA VAL A 178 5.98 -3.41 3.11
C VAL A 178 6.83 -3.77 1.91
N ARG A 179 6.22 -4.37 0.90
CA ARG A 179 6.87 -4.74 -0.35
C ARG A 179 5.96 -4.36 -1.51
N ALA A 180 6.39 -3.41 -2.32
CA ALA A 180 5.72 -3.00 -3.55
C ALA A 180 6.52 -3.49 -4.75
N GLU A 181 5.86 -4.16 -5.69
CA GLU A 181 6.51 -4.75 -6.87
C GLU A 181 5.88 -4.26 -8.17
N TRP A 182 6.70 -4.04 -9.19
CA TRP A 182 6.26 -3.77 -10.54
C TRP A 182 6.72 -4.91 -11.45
N ARG A 183 5.78 -5.49 -12.22
CA ARG A 183 6.10 -6.45 -13.27
C ARG A 183 6.71 -5.69 -14.46
N ALA A 184 8.03 -5.75 -14.56
CA ALA A 184 8.80 -5.20 -15.67
C ALA A 184 9.87 -6.21 -16.14
N ALA A 185 10.54 -5.90 -17.26
CA ALA A 185 11.62 -6.73 -17.78
C ALA A 185 12.79 -6.87 -16.79
N ALA A 186 13.03 -5.82 -15.98
CA ALA A 186 13.92 -5.85 -14.84
C ALA A 186 13.10 -5.84 -13.53
N PRO A 187 13.53 -6.54 -12.47
CA PRO A 187 12.81 -6.55 -11.20
C PRO A 187 12.86 -5.17 -10.53
N GLU A 188 11.67 -4.60 -10.32
CA GLU A 188 11.47 -3.33 -9.64
C GLU A 188 10.71 -3.58 -8.33
N VAL A 189 11.38 -3.34 -7.21
CA VAL A 189 10.87 -3.65 -5.87
C VAL A 189 11.25 -2.53 -4.91
N LEU A 190 10.28 -2.05 -4.14
CA LEU A 190 10.50 -1.19 -2.98
C LEU A 190 10.10 -1.94 -1.71
N THR A 191 10.96 -1.90 -0.71
CA THR A 191 10.72 -2.48 0.61
C THR A 191 10.74 -1.41 1.67
N GLY A 192 9.94 -1.53 2.72
CA GLY A 192 9.86 -0.49 3.73
C GLY A 192 8.93 -0.76 4.90
N ALA A 193 8.67 0.30 5.64
CA ALA A 193 7.73 0.33 6.74
C ALA A 193 6.98 1.67 6.77
N VAL A 194 5.76 1.63 7.29
CA VAL A 194 4.94 2.82 7.54
C VAL A 194 4.46 2.79 8.98
N ARG A 195 4.57 3.91 9.67
CA ARG A 195 4.00 4.14 11.00
C ARG A 195 3.00 5.29 10.90
N ILE A 196 1.80 5.08 11.46
CA ILE A 196 0.80 6.12 11.61
C ILE A 196 0.45 6.20 13.10
N ASP A 197 0.67 7.36 13.69
CA ASP A 197 0.32 7.66 15.07
C ASP A 197 -0.82 8.69 15.08
N PRO A 198 -2.07 8.26 15.27
CA PRO A 198 -3.20 9.17 15.29
C PRO A 198 -3.18 10.16 16.47
N VAL A 199 -2.54 9.79 17.59
CA VAL A 199 -2.50 10.62 18.80
C VAL A 199 -1.49 11.75 18.63
N ALA A 200 -0.28 11.41 18.19
CA ALA A 200 0.75 12.39 17.84
C ALA A 200 0.43 13.12 16.52
N ARG A 201 -0.51 12.59 15.73
CA ARG A 201 -0.83 13.03 14.36
C ARG A 201 0.40 13.00 13.47
N GLU A 202 1.14 11.90 13.58
CA GLU A 202 2.39 11.67 12.87
C GLU A 202 2.24 10.54 11.87
N ILE A 203 2.83 10.71 10.69
CA ILE A 203 3.02 9.64 9.70
C ILE A 203 4.51 9.58 9.40
N ASP A 204 5.10 8.41 9.53
CA ASP A 204 6.48 8.14 9.12
C ASP A 204 6.51 6.99 8.11
N VAL A 205 7.26 7.18 7.03
CA VAL A 205 7.43 6.22 5.94
C VAL A 205 8.91 6.09 5.67
N GLN A 206 9.40 4.86 5.67
CA GLN A 206 10.76 4.55 5.26
C GLN A 206 10.70 3.47 4.19
N ALA A 207 11.28 3.73 3.02
CA ALA A 207 11.31 2.77 1.93
C ALA A 207 12.65 2.81 1.19
N ALA A 208 13.12 1.67 0.73
CA ALA A 208 14.29 1.53 -0.11
C ALA A 208 14.16 0.37 -1.10
N GLY A 209 14.81 0.48 -2.25
CA GLY A 209 14.84 -0.60 -3.25
C GLY A 209 15.23 -0.11 -4.63
N THR A 210 14.79 -0.82 -5.66
CA THR A 210 15.09 -0.52 -7.07
C THR A 210 13.81 -0.21 -7.83
N VAL A 211 13.73 0.95 -8.47
CA VAL A 211 12.51 1.41 -9.13
C VAL A 211 12.84 2.33 -10.31
N ALA A 212 12.08 2.23 -11.39
CA ALA A 212 12.22 3.14 -12.51
C ALA A 212 11.75 4.55 -12.15
N GLN A 213 12.42 5.55 -12.73
CA GLN A 213 12.12 6.97 -12.55
C GLN A 213 10.63 7.32 -12.76
N ARG A 214 9.97 6.68 -13.73
CA ARG A 214 8.54 6.87 -14.02
C ARG A 214 7.61 6.60 -12.82
N HIS A 215 8.04 5.75 -11.87
CA HIS A 215 7.28 5.44 -10.66
C HIS A 215 7.68 6.32 -9.46
N ILE A 216 8.86 6.95 -9.52
CA ILE A 216 9.31 7.93 -8.51
C ILE A 216 8.61 9.27 -8.70
N ARG A 217 8.46 9.72 -9.96
CA ARG A 217 7.91 11.03 -10.29
C ARG A 217 6.54 11.32 -9.65
N PRO A 218 5.54 10.42 -9.65
CA PRO A 218 4.27 10.67 -8.97
C PRO A 218 4.40 10.92 -7.46
N VAL A 219 5.38 10.31 -6.80
CA VAL A 219 5.64 10.56 -5.37
C VAL A 219 6.20 11.96 -5.16
N LEU A 220 7.08 12.42 -6.05
CA LEU A 220 7.67 13.77 -5.98
C LEU A 220 6.67 14.88 -6.27
N VAL A 221 5.55 14.60 -6.96
CA VAL A 221 4.45 15.57 -7.14
C VAL A 221 3.88 15.99 -5.79
N LEU A 222 3.95 15.15 -4.76
CA LEU A 222 3.51 15.48 -3.40
C LEU A 222 4.31 16.63 -2.76
N VAL A 223 5.53 16.88 -3.23
CA VAL A 223 6.40 17.96 -2.75
C VAL A 223 6.00 19.33 -3.36
N ASP A 224 5.07 19.35 -4.32
CA ASP A 224 4.52 20.54 -4.98
C ASP A 224 5.57 21.62 -5.36
N SER A 225 6.75 21.14 -5.80
CA SER A 225 7.88 21.98 -6.19
C SER A 225 8.23 21.76 -7.66
N PRO A 226 8.02 22.75 -8.55
CA PRO A 226 8.39 22.64 -9.96
C PRO A 226 9.88 22.37 -10.17
N VAL A 227 10.74 22.83 -9.25
CA VAL A 227 12.18 22.61 -9.32
C VAL A 227 12.54 21.17 -8.95
N VAL A 228 11.89 20.57 -7.94
CA VAL A 228 12.07 19.14 -7.62
C VAL A 228 11.67 18.26 -8.80
N LEU A 229 10.54 18.57 -9.44
CA LEU A 229 10.08 17.83 -10.62
C LEU A 229 11.05 17.96 -11.79
N ARG A 230 11.48 19.19 -12.14
CA ARG A 230 12.49 19.43 -13.18
C ARG A 230 13.82 18.74 -12.86
N TYR A 231 14.21 18.69 -11.60
CA TYR A 231 15.43 18.03 -11.18
C TYR A 231 15.33 16.51 -11.38
N CYS A 232 14.20 15.90 -11.02
CA CYS A 232 13.96 14.49 -11.33
C CYS A 232 13.93 14.24 -12.84
N ASP A 233 13.22 15.08 -13.61
CA ASP A 233 13.07 14.94 -15.07
C ASP A 233 14.42 15.07 -15.83
N ASN A 234 15.47 15.65 -15.22
CA ASN A 234 16.80 15.70 -15.81
C ASN A 234 17.55 14.36 -15.80
N ILE A 235 17.13 13.40 -14.96
CA ILE A 235 17.62 12.02 -15.01
C ILE A 235 17.00 11.39 -16.26
N THR A 236 17.81 10.94 -17.21
CA THR A 236 17.30 10.36 -18.45
C THR A 236 18.12 9.13 -18.83
N SER A 237 17.49 8.25 -19.61
CA SER A 237 18.11 7.04 -20.16
C SER A 237 18.74 6.08 -19.13
N PRO A 238 18.04 5.70 -18.03
CA PRO A 238 18.51 4.64 -17.15
C PRO A 238 18.61 3.30 -17.88
N GLU A 239 19.81 2.71 -17.93
CA GLU A 239 20.02 1.33 -18.41
C GLU A 239 19.33 0.28 -17.52
N ALA A 240 19.14 0.60 -16.24
CA ALA A 240 18.50 -0.24 -15.24
C ALA A 240 17.69 0.62 -14.24
N PRO A 241 16.74 0.02 -13.49
CA PRO A 241 16.02 0.72 -12.42
C PRO A 241 16.97 1.41 -11.42
N LEU A 242 16.57 2.58 -10.92
CA LEU A 242 17.37 3.37 -9.99
C LEU A 242 17.25 2.77 -8.58
N ALA A 243 18.36 2.72 -7.85
CA ALA A 243 18.30 2.50 -6.41
C ALA A 243 17.70 3.75 -5.76
N ALA A 244 16.61 3.60 -5.03
CA ALA A 244 15.90 4.70 -4.39
C ALA A 244 15.76 4.44 -2.90
N THR A 245 16.01 5.46 -2.09
CA THR A 245 15.66 5.54 -0.68
C THR A 245 14.70 6.70 -0.49
N CYS A 246 13.66 6.50 0.31
CA CYS A 246 12.60 7.45 0.60
C CYS A 246 12.34 7.47 2.10
N GLY A 247 12.32 8.67 2.68
CA GLY A 247 11.89 8.95 4.04
C GLY A 247 10.85 10.07 4.01
N ILE A 248 9.64 9.82 4.48
CA ILE A 248 8.57 10.83 4.59
C ILE A 248 8.15 10.90 6.05
N THR A 249 8.21 12.08 6.64
CA THR A 249 7.77 12.32 8.01
C THR A 249 6.82 13.51 8.01
N LEU A 250 5.56 13.26 8.34
CA LEU A 250 4.50 14.26 8.41
C LEU A 250 4.11 14.43 9.87
N THR A 251 4.29 15.63 10.42
CA THR A 251 3.89 16.01 11.78
C THR A 251 2.98 17.24 11.72
N PRO A 252 2.28 17.59 12.81
CA PRO A 252 1.46 18.81 12.83
C PRO A 252 2.26 20.10 12.63
N GLN A 253 3.58 20.08 12.89
CA GLN A 253 4.45 21.25 12.81
C GLN A 253 5.28 21.28 11.52
N LEU A 254 5.62 20.11 10.98
CA LEU A 254 6.61 19.99 9.91
C LEU A 254 6.29 18.80 9.00
N GLN A 255 6.35 19.04 7.70
CA GLN A 255 6.35 18.01 6.67
C GLN A 255 7.77 17.88 6.12
N THR A 256 8.32 16.67 6.15
CA THR A 256 9.66 16.36 5.63
C THR A 256 9.57 15.26 4.59
N PHE A 257 10.15 15.51 3.43
CA PHE A 257 10.31 14.54 2.37
C PHE A 257 11.79 14.41 2.03
N ARG A 258 12.32 13.20 2.09
CA ARG A 258 13.72 12.90 1.78
C ARG A 258 13.77 11.78 0.76
N PHE A 259 14.40 12.04 -0.37
CA PHE A 259 14.65 11.06 -1.41
C PHE A 259 16.14 11.01 -1.71
N GLU A 260 16.65 9.80 -1.92
CA GLU A 260 17.99 9.59 -2.45
C GLU A 260 17.88 8.62 -3.61
N LEU A 261 18.26 9.08 -4.80
CA LEU A 261 18.25 8.29 -6.02
C LEU A 261 19.69 8.03 -6.45
N LYS A 262 20.02 6.77 -6.72
CA LYS A 262 21.34 6.31 -7.12
C LYS A 262 21.22 5.48 -8.39
N GLY A 263 22.02 5.80 -9.40
CA GLY A 263 22.05 5.04 -10.65
C GLY A 263 23.34 5.24 -11.42
N ARG A 264 23.56 4.38 -12.43
CA ARG A 264 24.74 4.37 -13.30
C ARG A 264 24.31 4.41 -14.76
N GLY A 265 25.22 4.84 -15.63
CA GLY A 265 24.98 4.88 -17.08
C GLY A 265 23.84 5.80 -17.46
N LEU A 266 23.69 6.92 -16.73
CA LEU A 266 22.59 7.87 -16.90
C LEU A 266 23.02 9.04 -17.77
N SER A 267 22.04 9.78 -18.24
CA SER A 267 22.25 11.11 -18.81
C SER A 267 21.61 12.16 -17.91
N TRP A 268 22.38 13.15 -17.49
CA TRP A 268 21.90 14.31 -16.74
C TRP A 268 21.84 15.53 -17.65
N ARG A 269 20.64 16.06 -17.91
CA ARG A 269 20.44 17.15 -18.91
C ARG A 269 21.07 16.82 -20.28
N GLY A 270 21.01 15.54 -20.67
CA GLY A 270 21.62 15.05 -21.91
C GLY A 270 23.13 14.79 -21.88
N ILE A 271 23.81 15.04 -20.75
CA ILE A 271 25.24 14.76 -20.58
C ILE A 271 25.41 13.37 -19.93
N PRO A 272 26.14 12.42 -20.54
CA PRO A 272 26.41 11.13 -19.96
C PRO A 272 27.19 11.24 -18.65
N VAL A 273 26.76 10.51 -17.64
CA VAL A 273 27.38 10.47 -16.30
C VAL A 273 27.56 9.02 -15.85
N VAL A 274 28.75 8.71 -15.31
CA VAL A 274 29.12 7.36 -14.86
C VAL A 274 28.29 6.95 -13.65
N GLU A 275 28.07 7.88 -12.73
CA GLU A 275 27.25 7.70 -11.54
C GLU A 275 26.40 8.96 -11.32
N THR A 276 25.23 8.79 -10.72
CA THR A 276 24.42 9.89 -10.21
C THR A 276 23.93 9.52 -8.83
N VAL A 277 24.27 10.35 -7.85
CA VAL A 277 23.60 10.40 -6.55
C VAL A 277 22.78 11.68 -6.55
N CYS A 278 21.47 11.56 -6.36
CA CYS A 278 20.54 12.66 -6.35
C CYS A 278 19.82 12.65 -5.00
N GLY A 279 20.22 13.57 -4.12
CA GLY A 279 19.55 13.77 -2.84
C GLY A 279 18.54 14.90 -2.95
N ILE A 280 17.28 14.63 -2.65
CA ILE A 280 16.22 15.64 -2.54
C ILE A 280 15.78 15.65 -1.08
N LYS A 281 15.84 16.79 -0.43
CA LYS A 281 15.25 17.00 0.89
C LYS A 281 14.34 18.22 0.82
N ALA A 282 13.07 18.06 1.15
CA ALA A 282 12.09 19.13 1.18
C ALA A 282 11.46 19.20 2.57
N GLU A 283 11.42 20.40 3.15
CA GLU A 283 10.89 20.67 4.49
C GLU A 283 9.87 21.81 4.39
N ASN A 284 8.67 21.61 4.93
CA ASN A 284 7.62 22.62 4.97
C ASN A 284 7.06 22.76 6.38
N PRO A 285 7.33 23.88 7.08
CA PRO A 285 6.64 24.21 8.32
C PRO A 285 5.15 24.40 8.04
N VAL A 286 4.30 23.59 8.69
CA VAL A 286 2.86 23.59 8.44
C VAL A 286 2.28 25.00 8.67
N GLY A 287 1.53 25.51 7.69
CA GLY A 287 0.91 26.84 7.73
C GLY A 287 1.78 28.01 7.24
N LYS A 288 2.99 27.75 6.71
CA LYS A 288 3.86 28.79 6.13
C LYS A 288 3.92 28.82 4.60
N GLU A 289 3.30 27.86 3.93
CA GLU A 289 3.27 27.73 2.45
C GLU A 289 4.67 27.88 1.79
N ALA A 290 5.73 27.50 2.52
CA ALA A 290 7.11 27.72 2.13
C ALA A 290 7.90 26.41 2.24
N TRP A 291 8.30 25.87 1.09
CA TRP A 291 9.15 24.69 1.02
C TRP A 291 10.62 25.12 1.05
N ARG A 292 11.36 24.67 2.05
CA ARG A 292 12.82 24.68 2.00
C ARG A 292 13.27 23.40 1.31
N VAL A 293 13.92 23.54 0.15
CA VAL A 293 14.39 22.40 -0.63
C VAL A 293 15.92 22.42 -0.71
N THR A 294 16.53 21.29 -0.36
CA THR A 294 17.94 21.01 -0.53
C THR A 294 18.09 19.92 -1.58
N LEU A 295 18.84 20.22 -2.64
CA LEU A 295 19.24 19.25 -3.64
C LEU A 295 20.73 18.97 -3.45
N SER A 296 21.05 17.84 -2.82
CA SER A 296 22.41 17.39 -2.49
C SER A 296 23.03 16.59 -3.66
N PRO A 297 24.37 16.54 -3.74
CA PRO A 297 25.03 16.84 -5.00
C PRO A 297 24.93 15.73 -6.04
N LEU A 298 24.60 16.17 -7.26
CA LEU A 298 24.93 15.48 -8.50
C LEU A 298 26.44 15.29 -8.57
N THR A 299 26.92 14.14 -8.13
CA THR A 299 28.29 13.74 -8.45
C THR A 299 28.26 13.17 -9.85
N ALA A 300 28.51 14.01 -10.84
CA ALA A 300 28.62 13.62 -12.24
C ALA A 300 30.08 13.31 -12.53
N VAL A 301 30.45 12.03 -12.53
CA VAL A 301 31.76 11.60 -13.01
C VAL A 301 31.66 11.41 -14.52
N THR A 302 32.43 12.19 -15.28
CA THR A 302 32.59 12.02 -16.73
C THR A 302 33.98 11.47 -17.01
N ALA A 303 34.25 11.03 -18.25
CA ALA A 303 35.60 10.62 -18.67
C ALA A 303 36.66 11.74 -18.50
N ASN A 304 36.22 13.01 -18.41
CA ASN A 304 37.09 14.20 -18.37
C ASN A 304 37.20 14.82 -16.96
N GLY A 305 36.58 14.23 -15.94
CA GLY A 305 36.60 14.73 -14.56
C GLY A 305 35.26 14.63 -13.84
N SER A 306 35.25 14.99 -12.55
CA SER A 306 34.07 14.98 -11.68
C SER A 306 33.54 16.39 -11.43
N ALA A 307 32.23 16.58 -11.55
CA ALA A 307 31.54 17.78 -11.08
C ALA A 307 30.61 17.41 -9.91
N SER A 308 30.54 18.29 -8.91
CA SER A 308 29.64 18.19 -7.76
C SER A 308 29.03 19.56 -7.50
N ALA A 309 27.71 19.63 -7.36
CA ALA A 309 27.01 20.87 -7.05
C ALA A 309 25.81 20.57 -6.13
N THR A 310 25.68 21.36 -5.06
CA THR A 310 24.52 21.36 -4.17
C THR A 310 23.71 22.62 -4.45
N LEU A 311 22.39 22.49 -4.60
CA LEU A 311 21.49 23.63 -4.74
C LEU A 311 20.62 23.74 -3.48
N LEU A 312 20.68 24.89 -2.81
CA LEU A 312 19.81 25.24 -1.70
C LEU A 312 18.87 26.35 -2.17
N TYR A 313 17.57 26.18 -1.95
CA TYR A 313 16.62 27.24 -2.22
C TYR A 313 15.40 27.16 -1.33
N THR A 314 14.77 28.31 -1.12
CA THR A 314 13.46 28.42 -0.48
C THR A 314 12.43 28.78 -1.54
N GLN A 315 11.36 27.99 -1.65
CA GLN A 315 10.25 28.24 -2.54
C GLN A 315 9.05 28.77 -1.73
N THR A 316 8.60 29.97 -2.09
CA THR A 316 7.37 30.62 -1.59
C THR A 316 6.53 31.06 -2.77
N ASP A 317 5.27 30.62 -2.87
CA ASP A 317 4.30 31.04 -3.90
C ASP A 317 4.87 31.15 -5.34
N GLY A 318 5.61 30.11 -5.76
CA GLY A 318 6.22 30.05 -7.10
C GLY A 318 7.42 30.98 -7.34
N ARG A 319 7.86 31.75 -6.33
CA ARG A 319 9.10 32.52 -6.35
C ARG A 319 10.23 31.68 -5.77
N LEU A 320 11.34 31.61 -6.52
CA LEU A 320 12.55 30.91 -6.12
C LEU A 320 13.53 31.93 -5.53
N ALA A 321 13.84 31.81 -4.25
CA ALA A 321 15.00 32.46 -3.64
C ALA A 321 16.12 31.42 -3.55
N VAL A 322 17.19 31.62 -4.31
CA VAL A 322 18.40 30.80 -4.22
C VAL A 322 19.25 31.40 -3.10
N ASP A 323 19.59 30.58 -2.11
CA ASP A 323 20.46 30.94 -0.99
C ASP A 323 21.93 30.60 -1.32
#